data_AF-A0A937TUF3-F1
#
_entry.id   AF-A0A937TUF3-F1
#
_cell.length_a   1.000
_cell.length_b   1.000
_cell.length_c   1.000
_cell.angle_alpha   90.00
_cell.angle_beta   90.00
_cell.angle_gamma   90.00
#
_symmetry.space_group_name_H-M   'P 1'
#
loop_
_entity.id
_entity.type
_entity.pdbx_description
1 polymer ?
#
loop_
_entity_poly.entity_id
_entity_poly.type
_entity_poly.pdbx_seq_one_letter_code
_entity_poly.pdbx_strand_id
1 'polypeptide(L)'
;MKFNLAFTPTAKKALKELKKDSGLQKQYQAVKKALNLLSENPRHPGLQTHKYYSIKGPNGEQVFEAYAEQKTPAAYRIFFNYGPSRGVITIFAITQHP
;
A
#
# COMPACT_ATOMS: atom_id res chain seq x y z
N MET A 1 12.38 7.49 -11.13
CA MET A 1 12.49 8.35 -9.93
C MET A 1 12.06 7.50 -8.74
N LYS A 2 12.89 7.37 -7.70
CA LYS A 2 12.50 6.64 -6.49
C LYS A 2 11.63 7.52 -5.60
N PHE A 3 10.65 6.91 -4.94
CA PHE A 3 9.76 7.54 -3.98
C PHE A 3 10.13 7.11 -2.56
N ASN A 4 10.10 8.07 -1.64
CA ASN A 4 10.17 7.78 -0.20
C ASN A 4 8.78 7.38 0.28
N LEU A 5 8.68 6.25 0.98
CA LEU A 5 7.42 5.80 1.56
C LEU A 5 7.26 6.34 2.98
N ALA A 6 6.26 7.20 3.18
CA ALA A 6 5.80 7.60 4.49
C ALA A 6 4.65 6.68 4.92
N PHE A 7 4.55 6.39 6.21
CA PHE A 7 3.49 5.53 6.75
C PHE A 7 2.75 6.24 7.87
N THR A 8 1.42 6.25 7.79
CA THR A 8 0.56 6.68 8.90
C THR A 8 0.68 5.72 10.09
N PRO A 9 0.27 6.12 11.31
CA PRO A 9 0.23 5.22 12.45
C PRO A 9 -0.56 3.93 12.16
N THR A 10 -1.70 4.05 11.47
CA THR A 10 -2.54 2.92 11.06
C THR A 10 -1.80 1.96 10.13
N ALA A 11 -1.19 2.46 9.04
CA ALA A 11 -0.42 1.61 8.13
C ALA A 11 0.79 0.97 8.81
N LYS A 12 1.49 1.71 9.69
CA LYS A 12 2.61 1.16 10.48
C LYS A 12 2.14 0.03 11.39
N LYS A 13 0.98 0.18 12.03
CA LYS A 13 0.42 -0.84 12.93
C LYS A 13 0.07 -2.11 12.14
N ALA A 14 -0.67 -1.98 11.04
CA ALA A 14 -1.04 -3.10 10.18
C ALA A 14 0.19 -3.87 9.66
N LEU A 15 1.22 -3.16 9.18
CA LEU A 15 2.46 -3.79 8.71
C LEU A 15 3.20 -4.53 9.84
N LYS A 16 3.19 -3.99 11.07
CA LYS A 16 3.79 -4.64 12.24
C LYS A 16 3.02 -5.89 12.67
N GLU A 17 1.70 -5.85 12.63
CA GLU A 17 0.84 -6.98 12.98
C GLU A 17 1.01 -8.12 11.97
N LEU A 18 0.97 -7.80 10.67
CA LEU A 18 1.30 -8.73 9.57
C LEU A 18 2.64 -9.42 9.76
N LYS A 19 3.68 -8.66 10.16
CA LYS A 19 5.03 -9.20 10.38
C LYS A 19 5.11 -10.16 11.57
N LYS A 20 4.28 -9.93 12.60
CA LYS A 20 4.33 -10.69 13.86
C LYS A 20 3.57 -12.01 13.77
N ASP A 21 2.53 -12.06 12.94
CA ASP A 21 1.70 -13.24 12.79
C ASP A 21 2.36 -14.25 11.85
N SER A 22 2.79 -15.39 12.41
CA SER A 22 3.40 -16.48 11.65
C SER A 22 2.47 -17.08 10.60
N GLY A 23 1.16 -17.04 10.81
CA GLY A 23 0.14 -17.50 9.85
C GLY A 23 -0.01 -16.56 8.65
N LEU A 24 0.42 -15.30 8.78
CA LEU A 24 0.32 -14.27 7.74
C LEU A 24 1.65 -13.95 7.05
N GLN A 25 2.66 -14.80 7.24
CA GLN A 25 4.01 -14.54 6.72
C GLN A 25 4.04 -14.39 5.19
N LYS A 26 3.19 -15.13 4.45
CA LYS A 26 3.08 -15.00 2.98
C LYS A 26 2.56 -13.62 2.58
N GLN A 27 1.50 -13.17 3.24
CA GLN A 27 0.88 -11.87 3.03
C GLN A 27 1.86 -10.75 3.40
N TYR A 28 2.60 -10.90 4.50
CA TYR A 28 3.66 -9.96 4.87
C TYR A 28 4.73 -9.83 3.78
N GLN A 29 5.20 -10.94 3.21
CA GLN A 29 6.18 -10.88 2.12
C GLN A 29 5.59 -10.24 0.85
N ALA A 30 4.33 -10.53 0.53
CA ALA A 30 3.63 -9.93 -0.60
C ALA A 30 3.49 -8.40 -0.45
N VAL A 31 3.03 -7.95 0.72
CA VAL A 31 2.94 -6.52 1.07
C VAL A 31 4.33 -5.86 1.01
N LYS A 32 5.37 -6.49 1.58
CA LYS A 32 6.74 -5.97 1.53
C LYS A 32 7.24 -5.83 0.09
N LYS A 33 6.99 -6.83 -0.76
CA LYS A 33 7.35 -6.79 -2.18
C LYS A 33 6.62 -5.65 -2.90
N ALA A 34 5.32 -5.49 -2.66
CA ALA A 34 4.54 -4.42 -3.26
C ALA A 34 5.00 -3.03 -2.81
N LEU A 35 5.35 -2.84 -1.54
CA LEU A 35 5.94 -1.58 -1.05
C LEU A 35 7.28 -1.27 -1.76
N ASN A 36 8.15 -2.28 -1.93
CA ASN A 36 9.40 -2.08 -2.67
C ASN A 36 9.14 -1.63 -4.11
N LEU A 37 8.27 -2.34 -4.83
CA LEU A 37 7.88 -1.96 -6.19
C LEU A 37 7.27 -0.56 -6.24
N LEU A 38 6.42 -0.21 -5.28
CA LEU A 38 5.78 1.10 -5.20
C LEU A 38 6.81 2.23 -5.00
N SER A 39 7.85 1.99 -4.21
CA SER A 39 8.94 2.95 -4.02
C SER A 39 9.79 3.15 -5.28
N GLU A 40 9.84 2.17 -6.19
CA GLU A 40 10.66 2.24 -7.40
C GLU A 40 9.86 2.73 -8.62
N ASN A 41 8.65 2.18 -8.80
CA ASN A 41 7.75 2.46 -9.90
C ASN A 41 6.29 2.23 -9.44
N PRO A 42 5.56 3.29 -9.08
CA PRO A 42 4.16 3.18 -8.68
C PRO A 42 3.21 2.68 -9.78
N ARG A 43 3.67 2.62 -11.04
CA ARG A 43 2.94 2.08 -12.18
C ARG A 43 3.41 0.69 -12.59
N HIS A 44 4.17 0.01 -11.73
CA HIS A 44 4.63 -1.35 -12.02
C HIS A 44 3.43 -2.29 -12.25
N PRO A 45 3.40 -3.09 -13.32
CA PRO A 45 2.21 -3.86 -13.72
C PRO A 45 1.76 -4.86 -12.64
N GLY A 46 2.70 -5.38 -11.84
CA GLY A 46 2.39 -6.25 -10.71
C GLY A 46 1.61 -5.58 -9.57
N LEU A 47 1.54 -4.25 -9.50
CA LEU A 47 0.80 -3.51 -8.48
C LEU A 47 -0.67 -3.27 -8.86
N GLN A 48 -1.03 -3.38 -10.14
CA GLN A 48 -2.39 -3.11 -10.66
C GLN A 48 -3.00 -1.81 -10.09
N THR A 49 -2.15 -0.79 -10.00
CA THR A 49 -2.51 0.45 -9.33
C THR A 49 -3.62 1.17 -10.09
N HIS A 50 -4.68 1.54 -9.37
CA HIS A 50 -5.76 2.33 -9.92
C HIS A 50 -6.24 3.37 -8.92
N LYS A 51 -6.90 4.41 -9.45
CA LYS A 51 -7.46 5.47 -8.63
C LYS A 51 -8.68 4.94 -7.89
N TYR A 52 -8.72 5.17 -6.58
CA TYR A 52 -9.82 4.80 -5.72
C TYR A 52 -10.72 6.03 -5.52
N TYR A 53 -11.95 5.96 -6.03
CA TYR A 53 -12.82 7.14 -6.15
C TYR A 53 -13.66 7.42 -4.91
N SER A 54 -13.86 6.42 -4.04
CA SER A 54 -14.79 6.51 -2.91
C SER A 54 -14.23 7.32 -1.73
N ILE A 55 -12.92 7.56 -1.67
CA ILE A 55 -12.28 8.35 -0.63
C ILE A 55 -11.26 9.35 -1.21
N LYS A 56 -11.04 10.44 -0.47
CA LYS A 56 -9.97 11.41 -0.74
C LYS A 56 -9.02 11.44 0.45
N GLY A 57 -7.79 11.87 0.19
CA GLY A 57 -6.83 12.17 1.24
C GLY A 57 -7.29 13.35 2.11
N PRO A 58 -6.63 13.56 3.26
CA PRO A 58 -7.03 14.58 4.24
C PRO A 58 -7.06 16.01 3.68
N ASN A 59 -6.29 16.31 2.63
CA ASN A 59 -6.29 17.61 1.95
C ASN A 59 -6.92 17.53 0.55
N GLY A 60 -7.76 16.52 0.30
CA GLY A 60 -8.41 16.30 -0.99
C GLY A 60 -7.54 15.56 -2.02
N GLU A 61 -6.43 14.94 -1.60
CA GLU A 61 -5.54 14.20 -2.48
C GLU A 61 -6.27 13.01 -3.13
N GLN A 62 -5.86 12.67 -4.35
CA GLN A 62 -6.32 11.45 -4.99
C GLN A 62 -5.73 10.24 -4.26
N VAL A 63 -6.60 9.28 -3.96
CA VAL A 63 -6.22 8.00 -3.39
C VAL A 63 -6.05 6.98 -4.50
N PHE A 64 -5.08 6.09 -4.30
CA PHE A 64 -4.82 4.95 -5.16
C PHE A 64 -4.82 3.68 -4.34
N GLU A 65 -5.28 2.61 -4.96
CA GLU A 65 -5.16 1.24 -4.45
C GLU A 65 -4.07 0.53 -5.25
N ALA A 66 -3.21 -0.22 -4.55
CA ALA A 66 -2.25 -1.15 -5.13
C ALA A 66 -2.45 -2.55 -4.56
N TYR A 67 -2.30 -3.55 -5.43
CA TYR A 67 -2.47 -4.94 -5.10
C TYR A 67 -1.16 -5.48 -4.51
N ALA A 68 -1.23 -5.98 -3.27
CA ALA A 68 -0.14 -6.78 -2.72
C ALA A 68 -0.21 -8.23 -3.22
N GLU A 69 -1.44 -8.74 -3.39
CA GLU A 69 -1.73 -10.10 -3.83
C GLU A 69 -2.84 -10.09 -4.88
N GLN A 70 -2.86 -11.11 -5.75
CA GLN A 70 -3.88 -11.29 -6.77
C GLN A 70 -4.44 -12.71 -6.72
N LYS A 71 -5.74 -12.87 -7.04
CA LYS A 71 -6.40 -14.19 -7.17
C LYS A 71 -6.29 -15.08 -5.93
N THR A 72 -6.32 -14.49 -4.73
CA THR A 72 -6.38 -15.20 -3.46
C THR A 72 -7.53 -14.66 -2.61
N PRO A 73 -8.24 -15.50 -1.84
CA PRO A 73 -9.13 -15.04 -0.79
C PRO A 73 -8.40 -14.12 0.20
N ALA A 74 -9.09 -13.10 0.70
CA ALA A 74 -8.56 -12.11 1.65
C ALA A 74 -7.24 -11.44 1.19
N ALA A 75 -7.10 -11.18 -0.12
CA ALA A 75 -5.93 -10.56 -0.70
C ALA A 75 -5.66 -9.18 -0.10
N TYR A 76 -4.41 -8.90 0.25
CA TYR A 76 -4.05 -7.59 0.78
C TYR A 76 -4.00 -6.51 -0.30
N ARG A 77 -4.37 -5.30 0.14
CA ARG A 77 -4.36 -4.04 -0.63
C ARG A 77 -3.59 -2.98 0.16
N ILE A 78 -2.90 -2.14 -0.59
CA ILE A 78 -2.15 -0.98 -0.08
C ILE A 78 -2.84 0.26 -0.62
N PHE A 79 -3.30 1.12 0.27
CA PHE A 79 -3.88 2.40 -0.10
C PHE A 79 -2.92 3.54 0.18
N PHE A 80 -2.76 4.41 -0.81
CA PHE A 80 -1.79 5.49 -0.75
C PHE A 80 -2.23 6.73 -1.50
N ASN A 81 -1.56 7.84 -1.22
CA ASN A 81 -1.63 9.09 -1.98
C ASN A 81 -0.22 9.66 -2.21
N TYR A 82 -0.06 10.47 -3.25
CA TYR A 82 1.18 11.22 -3.46
C TYR A 82 1.26 12.41 -2.50
N GLY A 83 2.46 12.71 -2.01
CA GLY A 83 2.71 13.78 -1.06
C GLY A 83 2.98 13.28 0.38
N PRO A 84 3.18 14.19 1.34
CA PRO A 84 2.88 15.63 1.24
C PRO A 84 3.93 16.45 0.47
N SER A 85 5.16 15.94 0.30
CA SER A 85 6.21 16.59 -0.48
C SER A 85 6.53 15.84 -1.78
N ARG A 86 7.23 16.51 -2.69
CA ARG A 86 7.63 15.92 -3.97
C ARG A 86 8.47 14.66 -3.75
N GLY A 87 8.10 13.57 -4.42
CA GLY A 87 8.81 12.30 -4.30
C GLY A 87 8.44 11.48 -3.06
N VAL A 88 7.39 11.85 -2.33
CA VAL A 88 6.84 11.03 -1.24
C VAL A 88 5.55 10.35 -1.69
N ILE A 89 5.40 9.10 -1.28
CA ILE A 89 4.14 8.37 -1.29
C ILE A 89 3.76 8.09 0.16
N THR A 90 2.56 8.52 0.56
CA THR A 90 2.03 8.25 1.89
C THR A 90 1.15 7.01 1.84
N ILE A 91 1.57 5.96 2.54
CA ILE A 91 0.79 4.75 2.79
C ILE A 91 -0.09 5.02 4.01
N PHE A 92 -1.40 5.04 3.81
CA PHE A 92 -2.33 5.32 4.90
C PHE A 92 -3.10 4.09 5.40
N ALA A 93 -3.24 3.05 4.57
CA ALA A 93 -3.82 1.77 4.98
C ALA A 93 -3.17 0.58 4.28
N ILE A 94 -3.06 -0.52 5.02
CA ILE A 94 -2.71 -1.86 4.53
C ILE A 94 -3.76 -2.79 5.13
N THR A 95 -4.59 -3.39 4.29
CA THR A 95 -5.75 -4.16 4.76
C THR A 95 -6.08 -5.28 3.79
N GLN A 96 -6.77 -6.31 4.28
CA GLN A 96 -7.43 -7.29 3.43
C GLN A 96 -8.52 -6.57 2.62
N HIS A 97 -8.67 -6.97 1.36
CA HIS A 97 -9.84 -6.60 0.58
C HIS A 97 -11.09 -7.15 1.28
N PRO A 98 -12.15 -6.34 1.45
CA PRO A 98 -13.43 -6.79 2.01
C PRO A 98 -14.06 -7.95 1.25
#